data_AF-A0A524I3V2-F1
#
_entry.id   AF-A0A524I3V2-F1
#
_cell.length_a   1.000
_cell.length_b   1.000
_cell.length_c   1.000
_cell.angle_alpha   90.00
_cell.angle_beta   90.00
_cell.angle_gamma   90.00
#
_symmetry.space_group_name_H-M   'P 1'
#
loop_
_entity.id
_entity.type
_entity.pdbx_description
1 polymer ?
#
loop_
_entity_poly.entity_id
_entity_poly.type
_entity_poly.pdbx_seq_one_letter_code
_entity_poly.pdbx_strand_id
1 'polypeptide(L)'
;MVKVLKPKRETKKVPVKESALKKESDVLDPRAESLRILSQFYIGETDLDMKSRQMLIAHGKDVPDGIAALELLKDRVVITEDIDLKLKMYQAIVDLLSVLGMKDDLHTIQEIIARVNLKSFEELGFERVEVECAEDACPTCRKMAGKRMNIEEALSSMPLPCKECTTEKETVQGYCRCRYFAVF
;
A
#
# COMPACT_ATOMS: atom_id res chain seq x y z
N MET A 1 14.84 -19.05 69.48
CA MET A 1 16.02 -18.16 69.31
C MET A 1 16.83 -18.77 68.18
N VAL A 2 17.04 -18.21 66.99
CA VAL A 2 17.44 -16.85 66.60
C VAL A 2 16.77 -16.50 65.25
N LYS A 3 16.41 -15.22 65.09
CA LYS A 3 15.62 -14.64 63.98
C LYS A 3 16.44 -14.58 62.68
N VAL A 4 15.88 -15.10 61.58
CA VAL A 4 16.40 -14.93 60.21
C VAL A 4 15.92 -13.58 59.67
N LEU A 5 16.85 -12.63 59.53
CA LEU A 5 16.62 -11.30 58.95
C LEU A 5 16.52 -11.42 57.42
N LYS A 6 15.37 -11.08 56.84
CA LYS A 6 15.21 -10.85 55.39
C LYS A 6 15.57 -9.40 55.05
N PRO A 7 16.40 -9.12 54.03
CA PRO A 7 16.63 -7.76 53.59
C PRO A 7 15.45 -7.25 52.73
N LYS A 8 14.86 -6.12 53.14
CA LYS A 8 13.94 -5.31 52.33
C LYS A 8 14.72 -4.68 51.17
N ARG A 9 14.43 -5.09 49.92
CA ARG A 9 14.82 -4.33 48.72
C ARG A 9 13.75 -3.28 48.45
N GLU A 10 14.06 -2.03 48.76
CA GLU A 10 13.32 -0.87 48.28
C GLU A 10 13.71 -0.60 46.82
N THR A 11 12.88 -1.02 45.87
CA THR A 11 12.97 -0.54 44.49
C THR A 11 12.39 0.86 44.40
N LYS A 12 13.27 1.88 44.39
CA LYS A 12 12.93 3.24 43.97
C LYS A 12 12.41 3.20 42.52
N LYS A 13 11.11 3.46 42.35
CA LYS A 13 10.53 3.75 41.03
C LYS A 13 11.12 5.07 40.53
N VAL A 14 11.94 5.01 39.49
CA VAL A 14 12.33 6.18 38.71
C VAL A 14 11.11 6.59 37.88
N PRO A 15 10.62 7.83 37.98
CA PRO A 15 9.58 8.31 37.08
C PRO A 15 10.17 8.41 35.67
N VAL A 16 9.73 7.51 34.79
CA VAL A 16 9.96 7.61 33.35
C VAL A 16 9.22 8.87 32.89
N LYS A 17 9.98 9.92 32.58
CA LYS A 17 9.45 11.06 31.83
C LYS A 17 9.02 10.51 30.47
N GLU A 18 7.71 10.43 30.26
CA GLU A 18 7.11 10.37 28.93
C GLU A 18 7.53 11.66 28.19
N SER A 19 8.65 11.59 27.49
CA SER A 19 8.94 12.54 26.44
C SER A 19 7.96 12.25 25.32
N ALA A 20 6.92 13.08 25.23
CA ALA A 20 6.09 13.20 24.06
C ALA A 20 6.98 13.51 22.86
N LEU A 21 7.38 12.47 22.13
CA LEU A 21 7.86 12.55 20.77
C LEU A 21 6.71 13.14 19.95
N LYS A 22 6.70 14.46 19.83
CA LYS A 22 6.02 15.14 18.74
C LYS A 22 6.59 14.52 17.47
N LYS A 23 5.79 13.69 16.79
CA LYS A 23 6.02 13.35 15.38
C LYS A 23 6.01 14.69 14.65
N GLU A 24 7.18 15.26 14.41
CA GLU A 24 7.37 16.14 13.27
C GLU A 24 6.91 15.33 12.07
N SER A 25 5.77 15.70 11.50
CA SER A 25 5.34 15.18 10.22
C SER A 25 6.41 15.64 9.24
N ASP A 26 7.36 14.77 8.95
CA ASP A 26 8.30 14.94 7.84
C ASP A 26 7.42 15.27 6.62
N VAL A 27 7.43 16.53 6.20
CA VAL A 27 6.67 16.95 5.04
C VAL A 27 7.41 16.35 3.86
N LEU A 28 7.00 15.14 3.46
CA LEU A 28 7.56 14.45 2.31
C LEU A 28 7.48 15.39 1.12
N ASP A 29 8.64 15.70 0.53
CA ASP A 29 8.72 16.42 -0.74
C ASP A 29 8.06 15.56 -1.83
N PRO A 30 6.90 15.97 -2.38
CA PRO A 30 6.16 15.16 -3.35
C PRO A 30 6.96 14.89 -4.63
N ARG A 31 7.87 15.81 -5.02
CA ARG A 31 8.74 15.60 -6.18
C ARG A 31 9.78 14.54 -5.88
N ALA A 32 10.47 14.63 -4.74
CA ALA A 32 11.46 13.65 -4.34
C ALA A 32 10.85 12.24 -4.24
N GLU A 33 9.64 12.14 -3.69
CA GLU A 33 8.93 10.86 -3.57
C GLU A 33 8.50 10.30 -4.94
N SER A 34 8.01 11.16 -5.84
CA SER A 34 7.69 10.79 -7.21
C SER A 34 8.91 10.23 -7.94
N LEU A 35 10.06 10.91 -7.85
CA LEU A 35 11.32 10.47 -8.46
C LEU A 35 11.81 9.15 -7.84
N ARG A 36 11.69 8.99 -6.51
CA ARG A 36 12.01 7.74 -5.82
C ARG A 36 11.19 6.57 -6.37
N ILE A 37 9.89 6.75 -6.56
CA ILE A 37 9.00 5.72 -7.13
C ILE A 37 9.34 5.46 -8.60
N LEU A 38 9.46 6.51 -9.42
CA LEU A 38 9.76 6.40 -10.85
C LEU A 38 11.12 5.72 -11.12
N SER A 39 12.12 5.99 -10.29
CA SER A 39 13.47 5.42 -10.45
C SER A 39 13.50 3.89 -10.39
N GLN A 40 12.53 3.27 -9.71
CA GLN A 40 12.39 1.80 -9.65
C GLN A 40 12.10 1.18 -11.02
N PHE A 41 11.63 2.00 -11.97
CA PHE A 41 11.26 1.62 -13.33
C PHE A 41 12.15 2.28 -14.38
N TYR A 42 13.33 2.76 -13.99
CA TYR A 42 14.29 3.45 -14.86
C TYR A 42 13.73 4.72 -15.52
N ILE A 43 12.78 5.38 -14.84
CA ILE A 43 12.20 6.66 -15.26
C ILE A 43 12.85 7.75 -14.42
N GLY A 44 13.49 8.71 -15.08
CA GLY A 44 14.29 9.73 -14.43
C GLY A 44 13.59 11.09 -14.32
N GLU A 45 14.34 12.06 -13.80
CA GLU A 45 13.90 13.45 -13.68
C GLU A 45 13.55 14.07 -15.04
N THR A 46 14.32 13.75 -16.08
CA THR A 46 14.06 14.25 -17.43
C THR A 46 12.71 13.78 -17.97
N ASP A 47 12.33 12.53 -17.73
CA ASP A 47 11.03 12.01 -18.16
C ASP A 47 9.88 12.71 -17.42
N LEU A 48 10.04 12.95 -16.12
CA LEU A 48 9.07 13.67 -15.30
C LEU A 48 8.89 15.10 -15.80
N ASP A 49 9.98 15.84 -16.00
CA ASP A 49 9.93 17.22 -16.52
C ASP A 49 9.30 17.28 -17.92
N MET A 50 9.60 16.30 -18.79
CA MET A 50 8.97 16.19 -20.10
C MET A 50 7.46 15.97 -19.98
N LYS A 51 7.02 15.09 -19.09
CA LYS A 51 5.59 14.83 -18.87
C LYS A 51 4.87 16.04 -18.28
N SER A 52 5.45 16.71 -17.27
CA SER A 52 4.89 17.94 -16.70
C SER A 52 4.73 19.02 -17.78
N ARG A 53 5.72 19.20 -18.67
CA ARG A 53 5.60 20.12 -19.82
C ARG A 53 4.52 19.72 -20.81
N GLN A 54 4.39 18.43 -21.14
CA GLN A 54 3.32 17.94 -22.01
C GLN A 54 1.94 18.24 -21.42
N MET A 55 1.76 18.03 -20.12
CA MET A 55 0.51 18.32 -19.42
C MET A 55 0.22 19.82 -19.35
N LEU A 56 1.25 20.66 -19.14
CA LEU A 56 1.13 22.12 -19.20
C LEU A 56 0.62 22.58 -20.57
N ILE A 57 1.17 22.03 -21.66
CA ILE A 57 0.73 22.34 -23.03
C ILE A 57 -0.70 21.87 -23.27
N ALA A 58 -1.07 20.66 -22.83
CA ALA A 58 -2.37 20.06 -23.08
C ALA A 58 -3.51 20.74 -22.29
N HIS A 59 -3.26 21.15 -21.05
CA HIS A 59 -4.28 21.68 -20.14
C HIS A 59 -4.16 23.19 -19.89
N GLY A 60 -3.08 23.83 -20.36
CA GLY A 60 -2.80 25.25 -20.15
C GLY A 60 -2.51 25.62 -18.69
N LYS A 61 -2.22 24.64 -17.83
CA LYS A 61 -1.94 24.83 -16.40
C LYS A 61 -0.82 23.91 -15.95
N ASP A 62 -0.02 24.43 -15.04
CA ASP A 62 1.02 23.63 -14.39
C ASP A 62 0.37 22.58 -13.50
N VAL A 63 0.93 21.36 -13.51
CA VAL A 63 0.41 20.22 -12.77
C VAL A 63 1.42 19.82 -11.70
N PRO A 64 0.98 19.42 -10.50
CA PRO A 64 1.90 18.91 -9.50
C PRO A 64 2.68 17.70 -10.02
N ASP A 65 3.96 17.62 -9.70
CA ASP A 65 4.85 16.54 -10.17
C ASP A 65 4.32 15.14 -9.86
N GLY A 66 3.67 14.95 -8.71
CA GLY A 66 3.03 13.67 -8.38
C GLY A 66 1.94 13.25 -9.36
N ILE A 67 1.19 14.19 -9.92
CA ILE A 67 0.17 13.91 -10.94
C ILE A 67 0.85 13.56 -12.27
N ALA A 68 1.89 14.29 -12.65
CA ALA A 68 2.66 13.97 -13.84
C ALA A 68 3.30 12.57 -13.74
N ALA A 69 3.88 12.23 -12.59
CA ALA A 69 4.44 10.92 -12.31
C ALA A 69 3.37 9.80 -12.37
N LEU A 70 2.17 10.06 -11.85
CA LEU A 70 1.05 9.13 -11.91
C LEU A 70 0.66 8.81 -13.36
N GLU A 71 0.49 9.85 -14.19
CA GLU A 71 0.16 9.68 -15.61
C GLU A 71 1.28 8.98 -16.38
N LEU A 72 2.53 9.27 -16.05
CA LEU A 72 3.69 8.59 -16.63
C LEU A 72 3.68 7.08 -16.29
N LEU A 73 3.41 6.72 -15.03
CA LEU A 73 3.26 5.31 -14.64
C LEU A 73 2.10 4.64 -15.37
N LYS A 74 0.95 5.30 -15.52
CA LYS A 74 -0.21 4.77 -16.27
C LYS A 74 0.16 4.49 -17.73
N ASP A 75 0.79 5.44 -18.41
CA ASP A 75 1.23 5.26 -19.80
C ASP A 75 2.18 4.06 -19.93
N ARG A 76 3.11 3.92 -18.99
CA ARG A 76 4.08 2.82 -18.98
C ARG A 76 3.43 1.48 -18.67
N VAL A 77 2.46 1.44 -17.75
CA VAL A 77 1.71 0.21 -17.44
C VAL A 77 1.00 -0.33 -18.67
N VAL A 78 0.41 0.54 -19.51
CA VAL A 78 -0.30 0.10 -20.71
C VAL A 78 0.63 -0.64 -21.68
N ILE A 79 1.86 -0.15 -21.87
CA ILE A 79 2.82 -0.72 -22.81
C ILE A 79 3.66 -1.89 -22.24
N THR A 80 3.65 -2.09 -20.92
CA THR A 80 4.42 -3.18 -20.29
C THR A 80 3.74 -4.54 -20.52
N GLU A 81 4.45 -5.47 -21.14
CA GLU A 81 3.98 -6.83 -21.39
C GLU A 81 4.25 -7.78 -20.21
N ASP A 82 5.38 -7.61 -19.54
CA ASP A 82 5.78 -8.42 -18.38
C ASP A 82 4.80 -8.22 -17.21
N ILE A 83 4.15 -9.32 -16.79
CA ILE A 83 3.07 -9.26 -15.80
C ILE A 83 3.60 -8.85 -14.43
N ASP A 84 4.76 -9.36 -14.02
CA ASP A 84 5.36 -9.05 -12.72
C ASP A 84 5.76 -7.58 -12.62
N LEU A 85 6.36 -7.04 -13.69
CA LEU A 85 6.69 -5.63 -13.79
C LEU A 85 5.42 -4.78 -13.79
N LYS A 86 4.39 -5.17 -14.57
CA LYS A 86 3.09 -4.48 -14.61
C LYS A 86 2.43 -4.45 -13.23
N LEU A 87 2.48 -5.54 -12.46
CA LEU A 87 1.99 -5.59 -11.08
C LEU A 87 2.77 -4.66 -10.15
N LYS A 88 4.11 -4.62 -10.25
CA LYS A 88 4.95 -3.69 -9.47
C LYS A 88 4.61 -2.24 -9.80
N MET A 89 4.34 -1.94 -11.07
CA MET A 89 3.94 -0.60 -11.50
C MET A 89 2.55 -0.22 -10.99
N TYR A 90 1.57 -1.14 -11.03
CA TYR A 90 0.27 -0.90 -10.39
C TYR A 90 0.43 -0.63 -8.89
N GLN A 91 1.27 -1.40 -8.19
CA GLN A 91 1.56 -1.16 -6.78
C GLN A 91 2.18 0.22 -6.54
N ALA A 92 3.12 0.64 -7.39
CA ALA A 92 3.70 1.98 -7.36
C ALA A 92 2.66 3.09 -7.60
N ILE A 93 1.69 2.88 -8.49
CA ILE A 93 0.56 3.81 -8.69
C ILE A 93 -0.25 3.92 -7.40
N VAL A 94 -0.60 2.79 -6.75
CA VAL A 94 -1.35 2.80 -5.48
C VAL A 94 -0.56 3.52 -4.37
N ASP A 95 0.76 3.29 -4.29
CA ASP A 95 1.61 3.98 -3.31
C ASP A 95 1.65 5.49 -3.57
N LEU A 96 1.82 5.91 -4.82
CA LEU A 96 1.81 7.33 -5.17
C LEU A 96 0.45 7.99 -4.92
N LEU A 97 -0.65 7.31 -5.23
CA LEU A 97 -2.00 7.78 -4.87
C LEU A 97 -2.14 7.98 -3.36
N SER A 98 -1.54 7.09 -2.55
CA SER A 98 -1.56 7.22 -1.08
C SER A 98 -0.73 8.38 -0.55
N VAL A 99 0.38 8.72 -1.20
CA VAL A 99 1.19 9.91 -0.90
C VAL A 99 0.40 11.18 -1.21
N LEU A 100 -0.25 11.21 -2.39
CA LEU A 100 -0.97 12.38 -2.92
C LEU A 100 -2.35 12.59 -2.29
N GLY A 101 -2.82 11.67 -1.44
CA GLY A 101 -4.14 11.74 -0.80
C GLY A 101 -5.29 11.52 -1.80
N MET A 102 -4.99 10.93 -2.96
CA MET A 102 -5.96 10.68 -4.01
C MET A 102 -6.63 9.33 -3.79
N LYS A 103 -7.96 9.35 -3.62
CA LYS A 103 -8.77 8.13 -3.49
C LYS A 103 -9.26 7.60 -4.83
N ASP A 104 -9.26 8.45 -5.85
CA ASP A 104 -9.69 8.09 -7.19
C ASP A 104 -8.82 6.94 -7.71
N ASP A 105 -9.46 5.94 -8.30
CA ASP A 105 -8.85 4.71 -8.81
C ASP A 105 -8.14 3.79 -7.80
N LEU A 106 -7.91 4.22 -6.55
CA LEU A 106 -7.16 3.44 -5.55
C LEU A 106 -7.71 2.02 -5.39
N HIS A 107 -9.02 1.91 -5.14
CA HIS A 107 -9.70 0.62 -5.01
C HIS A 107 -9.67 -0.18 -6.32
N THR A 108 -9.92 0.47 -7.46
CA THR A 108 -9.93 -0.16 -8.78
C THR A 108 -8.57 -0.79 -9.10
N ILE A 109 -7.48 -0.08 -8.84
CA ILE A 109 -6.13 -0.57 -9.10
C ILE A 109 -5.77 -1.69 -8.12
N GLN A 110 -6.11 -1.55 -6.84
CA GLN A 110 -5.92 -2.64 -5.87
C GLN A 110 -6.72 -3.91 -6.26
N GLU A 111 -7.91 -3.75 -6.85
CA GLU A 111 -8.72 -4.86 -7.35
C GLU A 111 -8.05 -5.52 -8.57
N ILE A 112 -7.49 -4.73 -9.49
CA ILE A 112 -6.71 -5.25 -10.62
C ILE A 112 -5.54 -6.10 -10.11
N ILE A 113 -4.74 -5.59 -9.16
CA ILE A 113 -3.63 -6.32 -8.55
C ILE A 113 -4.11 -7.64 -7.95
N ALA A 114 -5.18 -7.60 -7.16
CA ALA A 114 -5.74 -8.78 -6.51
C ALA A 114 -6.23 -9.83 -7.52
N ARG A 115 -6.90 -9.39 -8.59
CA ARG A 115 -7.42 -10.26 -9.66
C ARG A 115 -6.29 -10.94 -10.44
N VAL A 116 -5.22 -10.21 -10.77
CA VAL A 116 -4.07 -10.78 -11.46
C VAL A 116 -3.37 -11.80 -10.57
N ASN A 117 -3.15 -11.51 -9.29
CA ASN A 117 -2.56 -12.47 -8.35
C ASN A 117 -3.39 -13.76 -8.23
N LEU A 118 -4.71 -13.65 -8.14
CA LEU A 118 -5.60 -14.82 -8.11
C LEU A 118 -5.48 -15.68 -9.38
N LYS A 119 -5.45 -15.05 -10.56
CA LYS A 119 -5.25 -15.76 -11.83
C LYS A 119 -3.88 -16.43 -11.90
N SER A 120 -2.83 -15.77 -11.41
CA SER A 120 -1.50 -16.38 -11.34
C SER A 120 -1.48 -17.61 -10.41
N PHE A 121 -2.21 -17.59 -9.30
CA PHE A 121 -2.36 -18.78 -8.45
C PHE A 121 -3.09 -19.93 -9.17
N GLU A 122 -4.14 -19.62 -9.93
CA GLU A 122 -4.87 -20.58 -10.76
C GLU A 122 -3.97 -21.20 -11.84
N GLU A 123 -3.19 -20.37 -12.55
CA GLU A 123 -2.22 -20.83 -13.57
C GLU A 123 -1.11 -21.71 -12.98
N LEU A 124 -0.73 -21.47 -11.72
CA LEU A 124 0.24 -22.30 -10.99
C LEU A 124 -0.37 -23.61 -10.45
N GLY A 125 -1.67 -23.84 -10.65
CA GLY A 125 -2.37 -25.05 -10.25
C GLY A 125 -2.87 -25.07 -8.80
N PHE A 126 -2.94 -23.92 -8.14
CA PHE A 126 -3.62 -23.82 -6.84
C PHE A 126 -5.14 -23.80 -7.05
N GLU A 127 -5.87 -24.51 -6.20
CA GLU A 127 -7.35 -24.51 -6.25
C GLU A 127 -7.95 -23.53 -5.24
N ARG A 128 -7.20 -23.23 -4.16
CA ARG A 128 -7.71 -22.54 -2.97
C ARG A 128 -6.78 -21.43 -2.52
N VAL A 129 -7.40 -20.41 -1.94
CA VAL A 129 -6.71 -19.28 -1.33
C VAL A 129 -7.26 -19.03 0.07
N GLU A 130 -6.39 -18.53 0.93
CA GLU A 130 -6.73 -18.05 2.27
C GLU A 130 -6.55 -16.53 2.32
N VAL A 131 -7.47 -15.84 3.00
CA VAL A 131 -7.37 -14.39 3.19
C VAL A 131 -6.43 -14.07 4.35
N GLU A 132 -5.31 -13.43 4.04
CA GLU A 132 -4.36 -12.89 5.02
C GLU A 132 -4.64 -11.39 5.22
N CYS A 133 -4.93 -11.01 6.46
CA CYS A 133 -5.18 -9.62 6.82
C CYS A 133 -3.93 -8.97 7.42
N ALA A 134 -3.73 -7.68 7.12
CA ALA A 134 -2.76 -6.87 7.84
C ALA A 134 -3.13 -6.76 9.34
N GLU A 135 -2.15 -6.53 10.21
CA GLU A 135 -2.35 -6.45 11.67
C GLU A 135 -3.38 -5.37 12.06
N ASP A 136 -3.41 -4.26 11.34
CA ASP A 136 -4.32 -3.13 11.53
C ASP A 136 -5.50 -3.14 10.54
N ALA A 137 -5.81 -4.30 9.94
CA ALA A 137 -6.90 -4.41 8.98
C ALA A 137 -8.22 -3.86 9.52
N CYS A 138 -9.05 -3.29 8.64
CA CYS A 138 -10.35 -2.77 9.03
C CYS A 138 -11.28 -3.88 9.56
N PRO A 139 -12.35 -3.54 10.32
CA PRO A 139 -13.26 -4.52 10.88
C PRO A 139 -13.89 -5.46 9.84
N THR A 140 -14.15 -4.97 8.62
CA THR A 140 -14.69 -5.77 7.52
C THR A 140 -13.68 -6.82 7.05
N CYS A 141 -12.43 -6.41 6.79
CA CYS A 141 -11.37 -7.36 6.40
C CYS A 141 -11.09 -8.39 7.50
N ARG A 142 -11.07 -7.99 8.78
CA ARG A 142 -10.83 -8.93 9.89
C ARG A 142 -11.83 -10.08 9.96
N LYS A 143 -13.08 -9.87 9.55
CA LYS A 143 -14.09 -10.94 9.47
C LYS A 143 -13.76 -11.99 8.40
N MET A 144 -12.94 -11.62 7.43
CA MET A 144 -12.47 -12.51 6.36
C MET A 144 -11.14 -13.19 6.71
N ALA A 145 -10.46 -12.78 7.78
CA ALA A 145 -9.15 -13.33 8.14
C ALA A 145 -9.20 -14.86 8.31
N GLY A 146 -8.30 -15.56 7.62
CA GLY A 146 -8.22 -17.02 7.62
C GLY A 146 -9.34 -17.73 6.84
N LYS A 147 -10.26 -16.99 6.20
CA LYS A 147 -11.28 -17.62 5.36
C LYS A 147 -10.61 -18.24 4.14
N ARG A 148 -10.83 -19.55 3.97
CA ARG A 148 -10.43 -20.32 2.80
C ARG A 148 -11.56 -20.35 1.79
N MET A 149 -11.24 -20.11 0.53
CA MET A 149 -12.18 -20.14 -0.58
C MET A 149 -11.49 -20.68 -1.83
N ASN A 150 -12.29 -21.18 -2.77
CA ASN A 150 -11.77 -21.55 -4.07
C ASN A 150 -11.40 -20.29 -4.86
N ILE A 151 -10.43 -20.40 -5.79
CA ILE A 151 -10.01 -19.23 -6.58
C ILE A 151 -11.17 -18.68 -7.42
N GLU A 152 -12.01 -19.55 -8.00
CA GLU A 152 -13.22 -19.13 -8.73
C GLU A 152 -14.19 -18.33 -7.84
N GLU A 153 -14.38 -18.75 -6.58
CA GLU A 153 -15.21 -18.03 -5.61
C GLU A 153 -14.59 -16.65 -5.29
N ALA A 154 -13.27 -16.60 -5.10
CA ALA A 154 -12.54 -15.36 -4.83
C ALA A 154 -12.62 -14.38 -6.01
N LEU A 155 -12.44 -14.85 -7.25
CA LEU A 155 -12.51 -14.04 -8.46
C LEU A 155 -13.92 -13.48 -8.74
N SER A 156 -14.95 -14.24 -8.35
CA SER A 156 -16.36 -13.87 -8.51
C SER A 156 -16.81 -12.87 -7.44
N SER A 157 -16.51 -13.15 -6.17
CA SER A 157 -16.97 -12.33 -5.05
C SER A 157 -16.07 -11.13 -4.75
N MET A 158 -14.81 -11.15 -5.18
CA MET A 158 -13.77 -10.13 -4.94
C MET A 158 -13.87 -9.47 -3.55
N PRO A 159 -13.81 -10.24 -2.45
CA PRO A 159 -13.96 -9.68 -1.10
C PRO A 159 -12.80 -8.76 -0.72
N LEU A 160 -11.62 -8.96 -1.32
CA LEU A 160 -10.45 -8.11 -1.23
C LEU A 160 -10.04 -7.58 -2.61
N PRO A 161 -9.61 -6.30 -2.71
CA PRO A 161 -9.57 -5.30 -1.62
C PRO A 161 -10.97 -4.88 -1.15
N CYS A 162 -11.11 -4.53 0.13
CA CYS A 162 -12.40 -4.05 0.64
C CYS A 162 -12.71 -2.65 0.10
N LYS A 163 -13.85 -2.48 -0.58
CA LYS A 163 -14.29 -1.19 -1.14
C LYS A 163 -14.45 -0.09 -0.10
N GLU A 164 -14.90 -0.46 1.10
CA GLU A 164 -15.11 0.45 2.24
C GLU A 164 -14.00 0.29 3.28
N CYS A 165 -12.75 0.05 2.83
CA CYS A 165 -11.64 -0.11 3.76
C CYS A 165 -11.45 1.19 4.57
N THR A 166 -11.46 1.08 5.90
CA THR A 166 -11.29 2.25 6.78
C THR A 166 -9.83 2.47 7.16
N THR A 167 -8.90 1.64 6.69
CA THR A 167 -7.48 1.75 7.00
C THR A 167 -6.89 2.99 6.32
N GLU A 168 -6.07 3.71 7.08
CA GLU A 168 -5.35 4.89 6.65
C GLU A 168 -3.91 4.50 6.32
N LYS A 169 -3.42 4.97 5.17
CA LYS A 169 -2.01 4.88 4.79
C LYS A 169 -1.57 6.25 4.31
N GLU A 170 -0.53 6.79 4.95
CA GLU A 170 0.00 8.13 4.65
C GLU A 170 -1.09 9.20 4.71
N THR A 171 -1.51 9.74 3.56
CA THR A 171 -2.52 10.82 3.48
C THR A 171 -3.87 10.32 2.95
N VAL A 172 -4.02 9.02 2.67
CA VAL A 172 -5.25 8.43 2.12
C VAL A 172 -5.92 7.43 3.06
N GLN A 173 -7.24 7.47 3.11
CA GLN A 173 -8.08 6.44 3.71
C GLN A 173 -8.73 5.61 2.61
N GLY A 174 -8.85 4.29 2.81
CA GLY A 174 -9.35 3.38 1.76
C GLY A 174 -8.30 2.38 1.29
N TYR A 175 -7.06 2.49 1.76
CA TYR A 175 -5.98 1.62 1.34
C TYR A 175 -6.11 0.24 1.98
N CYS A 176 -6.49 -0.76 1.21
CA CYS A 176 -6.54 -2.14 1.70
C CYS A 176 -5.16 -2.81 1.65
N ARG A 177 -4.68 -3.33 2.79
CA ARG A 177 -3.40 -4.08 2.89
C ARG A 177 -3.57 -5.60 2.98
N CYS A 178 -4.80 -6.08 2.88
CA CYS A 178 -5.09 -7.51 2.98
C CYS A 178 -4.87 -8.17 1.62
N ARG A 179 -4.48 -9.44 1.62
CA ARG A 179 -4.11 -10.18 0.40
C ARG A 179 -4.62 -11.62 0.43
N TYR A 180 -4.69 -12.22 -0.75
CA TYR A 180 -4.89 -13.65 -0.88
C TYR A 180 -3.54 -14.36 -0.79
N PHE A 181 -3.52 -15.50 -0.10
CA PHE A 181 -2.37 -16.39 -0.06
C PHE A 181 -2.79 -17.76 -0.58
N ALA A 182 -2.02 -18.33 -1.51
CA ALA A 182 -2.30 -19.65 -2.06
C ALA A 182 -2.08 -20.73 -0.99
N VAL A 183 -3.00 -21.68 -0.88
CA VAL A 183 -2.93 -22.79 0.09
C VAL A 183 -3.21 -24.13 -0.60
N PHE A 184 -2.53 -25.17 -0.12
CA PHE A 184 -2.72 -26.56 -0.54
C PHE A 184 -3.89 -27.22 0.20
#